data_AF-A0A518WIJ0-F1
#
_entry.id   AF-A0A518WIJ0-F1
#
_cell.length_a   1.000
_cell.length_b   1.000
_cell.length_c   1.000
_cell.angle_alpha   90.00
_cell.angle_beta   90.00
_cell.angle_gamma   90.00
#
_symmetry.space_group_name_H-M   'P 1'
#
loop_
_entity.id
_entity.type
_entity.pdbx_description
1 polymer ?
#
loop_
_entity_poly.entity_id
_entity_poly.type
_entity_poly.pdbx_seq_one_letter_code
_entity_poly.pdbx_strand_id
1 'polypeptide(L)'
;MGCEQWREILSAQLDGEETPAERIAADAHLDGCADCRVWCDRAATVTRRSRLTLSTADRCEATVDTPHRLRSATAVPAGPEPGATAAGPDLADVVLAALPAPRRLRDRLVPGLRTGLALIGALQLVLGLAQVGRGPATGHAHGALDTLASGHLWHESAAWNIAVGAGFLFVAARRTPTGGLLPMLSAFVAALVLLSANDLVTGRVGPTRLVSHGFLLTGYLIVVALSRPRLWPDGPAGRGRGDRPAWRLRADDVPAAAPTLRLLPPHAGSARTRDRSAA
;
A
#
# COMPACT_ATOMS: atom_id res chain seq x y z
N MET A 1 33.23 -17.83 13.50
CA MET A 1 32.32 -16.83 12.90
C MET A 1 32.16 -15.69 13.88
N GLY A 2 32.30 -14.45 13.42
CA GLY A 2 32.07 -13.27 14.24
C GLY A 2 30.58 -13.03 14.52
N CYS A 3 30.27 -12.12 15.44
CA CYS A 3 28.88 -11.78 15.75
C CYS A 3 28.15 -11.13 14.56
N GLU A 4 28.87 -10.49 13.64
CA GLU A 4 28.27 -9.96 12.40
C GLU A 4 27.65 -11.07 11.54
N GLN A 5 28.36 -12.18 11.34
CA GLN A 5 27.88 -13.30 10.53
C GLN A 5 26.65 -13.97 11.17
N TRP A 6 26.64 -14.09 12.50
CA TRP A 6 25.48 -14.63 13.21
C TRP A 6 24.27 -13.70 13.14
N ARG A 7 24.47 -12.38 13.14
CA ARG A 7 23.37 -11.41 12.96
C ARG A 7 22.76 -11.49 11.56
N GLU A 8 23.53 -11.81 10.52
CA GLU A 8 23.00 -12.08 9.18
C GLU A 8 22.07 -13.31 9.20
N ILE A 9 22.52 -14.42 9.79
CA ILE A 9 21.71 -15.65 9.92
C ILE A 9 20.46 -15.39 10.76
N LEU A 10 20.58 -14.71 11.91
CA LEU A 10 19.45 -14.35 12.76
C LEU A 10 18.48 -13.37 12.06
N SER A 11 18.96 -12.51 11.15
CA SER A 11 18.09 -11.67 10.33
C SER A 11 17.30 -12.50 9.33
N ALA A 12 17.95 -13.45 8.65
CA ALA A 12 17.27 -14.38 7.75
C ALA A 12 16.19 -15.20 8.48
N GLN A 13 16.44 -15.57 9.74
CA GLN A 13 15.46 -16.23 10.60
C GLN A 13 14.20 -15.40 10.87
N LEU A 14 14.34 -14.09 11.08
CA LEU A 14 13.19 -13.21 11.32
C LEU A 14 12.31 -13.05 10.07
N ASP A 15 12.84 -13.34 8.89
CA ASP A 15 12.14 -13.31 7.61
C ASP A 15 11.70 -14.70 7.13
N GLY A 16 12.15 -15.78 7.77
CA GLY A 16 11.81 -17.17 7.46
C GLY A 16 12.59 -17.76 6.29
N GLU A 17 13.77 -17.21 5.99
CA GLU A 17 14.61 -17.57 4.84
C GLU A 17 15.78 -18.51 5.21
N GLU A 18 15.93 -18.87 6.47
CA GLU A 18 16.99 -19.74 6.98
C GLU A 18 16.79 -21.23 6.64
N THR A 19 17.89 -21.96 6.54
CA THR A 19 17.87 -23.43 6.51
C THR A 19 17.69 -24.02 7.93
N PRO A 20 17.20 -25.27 8.06
CA PRO A 20 17.11 -25.93 9.37
C PRO A 20 18.46 -26.07 10.09
N ALA A 21 19.55 -26.25 9.34
CA ALA A 21 20.89 -26.35 9.90
C ALA A 21 21.37 -24.99 10.48
N GLU A 22 21.11 -23.90 9.77
CA GLU A 22 21.41 -22.54 10.23
C GLU A 22 20.60 -22.16 11.46
N ARG A 23 19.34 -22.62 11.56
CA ARG A 23 18.50 -22.46 12.76
C ARG A 23 19.19 -23.04 14.00
N ILE A 24 19.55 -24.32 13.94
CA ILE A 24 20.18 -25.04 15.06
C ILE A 24 21.52 -24.38 15.43
N ALA A 25 22.32 -24.00 14.44
CA ALA A 25 23.62 -23.39 14.66
C ALA A 25 23.51 -22.00 15.32
N ALA A 26 22.53 -21.19 14.92
CA ALA A 26 22.28 -19.89 15.52
C ALA A 26 21.68 -20.00 16.92
N ASP A 27 20.79 -20.97 17.19
CA ASP A 27 20.26 -21.23 18.54
C ASP A 27 21.41 -21.57 19.51
N ALA A 28 22.34 -22.44 19.09
CA ALA A 28 23.54 -22.74 19.86
C ALA A 28 24.44 -21.51 20.10
N HIS A 29 24.49 -20.57 19.15
CA HIS A 29 25.19 -19.31 19.35
C HIS A 29 24.47 -18.39 20.35
N LEU A 30 23.14 -18.32 20.31
CA LEU A 30 22.33 -17.55 21.25
C LEU A 30 22.47 -18.07 22.69
N ASP A 31 22.74 -19.35 22.90
CA ASP A 31 23.04 -19.89 24.24
C ASP A 31 24.33 -19.27 24.82
N GLY A 32 25.33 -19.02 23.98
CA GLY A 32 26.64 -18.51 24.39
C GLY A 32 26.83 -16.99 24.32
N CYS A 33 25.99 -16.25 23.59
CA CYS A 33 26.23 -14.83 23.29
C CYS A 33 25.08 -13.91 23.76
N ALA A 34 25.29 -13.19 24.86
CA ALA A 34 24.31 -12.24 25.39
C ALA A 34 24.02 -11.06 24.44
N ASP A 35 25.04 -10.55 23.75
CA ASP A 35 24.87 -9.42 22.83
C ASP A 35 24.01 -9.78 21.61
N CYS A 36 24.15 -11.00 21.09
CA CYS A 36 23.32 -11.49 20.00
C CYS A 36 21.88 -11.78 20.45
N ARG A 37 21.66 -12.24 21.71
CA ARG A 37 20.31 -12.35 22.29
C ARG A 37 19.61 -11.01 22.37
N VAL A 38 20.27 -10.01 22.95
CA VAL A 38 19.73 -8.64 23.07
C VAL A 38 19.46 -8.04 21.68
N TRP A 39 20.35 -8.26 20.72
CA TRP A 39 20.14 -7.80 19.35
C TRP A 39 18.94 -8.49 18.70
N CYS A 40 18.81 -9.81 18.82
CA CYS A 40 17.72 -10.59 18.24
C CYS A 40 16.36 -10.17 18.81
N ASP A 41 16.25 -9.97 20.13
CA ASP A 41 15.02 -9.49 20.78
C ASP A 41 14.59 -8.09 20.29
N ARG A 42 15.56 -7.19 20.11
CA ARG A 42 15.33 -5.84 19.57
C ARG A 42 14.87 -5.92 18.12
N ALA A 43 15.53 -6.72 17.30
CA ALA A 43 15.18 -6.91 15.89
C ALA A 43 13.77 -7.53 15.74
N ALA A 44 13.46 -8.60 16.48
CA ALA A 44 12.14 -9.22 16.52
C ALA A 44 11.03 -8.24 16.94
N THR A 45 11.33 -7.34 17.89
CA THR A 45 10.39 -6.29 18.30
C THR A 45 10.08 -5.31 17.18
N VAL A 46 11.08 -4.89 16.39
CA VAL A 46 10.89 -4.03 15.22
C VAL A 46 10.10 -4.76 14.14
N THR A 47 10.46 -6.01 13.82
CA THR A 47 9.77 -6.83 12.81
C THR A 47 8.30 -7.07 13.18
N ARG A 48 7.98 -7.31 14.45
CA ARG A 48 6.58 -7.39 14.90
C ARG A 48 5.87 -6.05 14.67
N ARG A 49 6.46 -4.93 15.08
CA ARG A 49 5.84 -3.60 14.93
C ARG A 49 5.63 -3.19 13.48
N SER A 50 6.55 -3.52 12.57
CA SER A 50 6.40 -3.19 11.15
C SER A 50 5.34 -4.05 10.46
N ARG A 51 5.15 -5.30 10.93
CA ARG A 51 4.12 -6.23 10.41
C ARG A 51 2.72 -5.98 10.97
N LEU A 52 2.58 -5.18 12.03
CA LEU A 52 1.27 -4.73 12.52
C LEU A 52 0.69 -3.68 11.57
N THR A 53 -0.18 -4.13 10.67
CA THR A 53 -1.15 -3.24 10.04
C THR A 53 -2.27 -2.99 11.05
N LEU A 54 -2.60 -1.72 11.30
CA LEU A 54 -3.85 -1.40 11.96
C LEU A 54 -4.96 -1.85 11.00
N SER A 55 -5.54 -3.01 11.25
CA SER A 55 -6.83 -3.37 10.69
C SER A 55 -7.82 -2.40 11.29
N THR A 56 -8.09 -1.29 10.58
CA THR A 56 -9.33 -0.56 10.80
C THR A 56 -10.41 -1.58 10.46
N ALA A 57 -11.00 -2.19 11.49
CA ALA A 57 -12.04 -3.19 11.35
C ALA A 57 -12.98 -2.73 10.23
N ASP A 58 -12.92 -3.46 9.12
CA ASP A 58 -13.74 -3.19 7.96
C ASP A 58 -15.18 -3.30 8.46
N ARG A 59 -15.95 -2.28 8.11
CA ARG A 59 -17.35 -2.13 8.46
C ARG A 59 -18.04 -3.35 7.86
N CYS A 60 -18.45 -4.31 8.69
CA CYS A 60 -19.31 -5.41 8.24
C CYS A 60 -20.62 -4.78 7.77
N GLU A 61 -20.69 -4.49 6.48
CA GLU A 61 -21.91 -4.34 5.71
C GLU A 61 -22.57 -5.72 5.70
N ALA A 62 -23.37 -5.98 6.74
CA ALA A 62 -24.25 -7.14 6.80
C ALA A 62 -25.35 -6.92 5.75
N THR A 63 -25.11 -7.40 4.54
CA THR A 63 -26.19 -7.69 3.60
C THR A 63 -27.14 -8.68 4.27
N VAL A 64 -28.33 -8.18 4.59
CA VAL A 64 -29.47 -8.98 5.03
C VAL A 64 -29.83 -9.93 3.88
N ASP A 65 -29.31 -11.16 3.93
CA ASP A 65 -29.79 -12.24 3.08
C ASP A 65 -30.94 -12.95 3.79
N THR A 66 -32.03 -13.11 3.05
CA THR A 66 -33.32 -13.60 3.53
C THR A 66 -33.25 -15.12 3.63
N PRO A 67 -33.52 -15.77 4.79
CA PRO A 67 -33.49 -17.22 4.82
C PRO A 67 -34.72 -17.79 4.12
N HIS A 68 -34.47 -18.45 2.99
CA HIS A 68 -35.37 -19.42 2.38
C HIS A 68 -35.74 -20.49 3.42
N ARG A 69 -37.04 -20.62 3.71
CA ARG A 69 -37.61 -21.61 4.62
C ARG A 69 -37.29 -23.02 4.13
N LEU A 70 -36.39 -23.72 4.82
CA LEU A 70 -36.41 -25.18 4.85
C LEU A 70 -37.09 -25.61 6.15
N ARG A 71 -38.27 -26.20 5.97
CA ARG A 71 -39.01 -26.93 6.99
C ARG A 71 -38.19 -28.15 7.44
N SER A 72 -37.86 -28.19 8.72
CA SER A 72 -37.74 -29.45 9.47
C SER A 72 -38.25 -29.18 10.88
N ALA A 73 -39.47 -29.66 11.11
CA ALA A 73 -40.14 -29.58 12.39
C ALA A 73 -39.53 -30.60 13.35
N THR A 74 -38.89 -30.11 14.40
CA THR A 74 -38.89 -30.78 15.71
C THR A 74 -39.36 -29.76 16.73
N ALA A 75 -40.57 -30.00 17.26
CA ALA A 75 -41.22 -29.14 18.23
C ALA A 75 -40.48 -29.18 19.57
N VAL A 76 -40.09 -28.01 20.06
CA VAL A 76 -39.75 -27.78 21.48
C VAL A 76 -40.67 -26.64 21.95
N PRO A 77 -41.46 -26.82 23.02
CA PRO A 77 -42.47 -25.85 23.42
C PRO A 77 -41.85 -24.57 23.99
N ALA A 78 -42.56 -23.48 23.73
CA ALA A 78 -42.22 -22.09 24.03
C ALA A 78 -42.04 -21.79 25.52
N GLY A 79 -40.96 -21.07 25.85
CA GLY A 79 -40.84 -20.23 27.05
C GLY A 79 -40.96 -18.75 26.65
N PRO A 80 -41.31 -17.84 27.58
CA PRO A 80 -41.67 -16.46 27.26
C PRO A 80 -40.46 -15.62 26.84
N GLU A 81 -40.57 -15.00 25.67
CA GLU A 81 -39.59 -14.08 25.05
C GLU A 81 -39.35 -12.82 25.92
N PRO A 82 -38.11 -12.50 26.31
CA PRO A 82 -37.75 -11.15 26.72
C PRO A 82 -37.52 -10.31 25.46
N GLY A 83 -38.47 -9.40 25.21
CA GLY A 83 -38.40 -8.21 24.36
C GLY A 83 -37.34 -8.18 23.27
N ALA A 84 -37.77 -8.41 22.03
CA ALA A 84 -37.04 -7.99 20.84
C ALA A 84 -36.65 -6.51 20.96
N THR A 85 -35.38 -6.25 21.25
CA THR A 85 -34.78 -4.92 21.11
C THR A 85 -34.86 -4.57 19.63
N ALA A 86 -35.84 -3.73 19.27
CA ALA A 86 -35.92 -3.12 17.95
C ALA A 86 -34.54 -2.52 17.62
N ALA A 87 -33.92 -3.00 16.55
CA ALA A 87 -32.72 -2.38 16.02
C ALA A 87 -33.05 -0.91 15.75
N GLY A 88 -32.44 0.00 16.52
CA GLY A 88 -32.68 1.43 16.39
C GLY A 88 -32.37 1.90 14.96
N PRO A 89 -33.05 2.94 14.46
CA PRO A 89 -32.82 3.44 13.11
C PRO A 89 -31.34 3.78 12.91
N ASP A 90 -30.76 3.35 11.80
CA ASP A 90 -29.38 3.65 11.44
C ASP A 90 -29.24 5.15 11.14
N LEU A 91 -28.69 5.88 12.12
CA LEU A 91 -28.45 7.32 12.03
C LEU A 91 -27.07 7.64 11.46
N ALA A 92 -26.32 6.64 10.95
CA ALA A 92 -24.98 6.85 10.42
C ALA A 92 -24.97 7.94 9.34
N ASP A 93 -25.93 7.92 8.41
CA ASP A 93 -26.01 8.91 7.33
C ASP A 93 -26.33 10.32 7.83
N VAL A 94 -27.15 10.45 8.88
CA VAL A 94 -27.51 11.75 9.49
C VAL A 94 -26.33 12.33 10.27
N VAL A 95 -25.61 11.47 11.00
CA VAL A 95 -24.42 11.86 11.78
C VAL A 95 -23.26 12.19 10.85
N LEU A 96 -23.00 11.40 9.81
CA LEU A 96 -22.06 11.75 8.75
C LEU A 96 -22.50 13.03 8.05
N ALA A 97 -23.81 13.27 7.94
CA ALA A 97 -24.30 14.45 7.28
C ALA A 97 -24.04 15.75 8.03
N ALA A 98 -24.00 15.67 9.37
CA ALA A 98 -23.73 16.78 10.28
C ALA A 98 -22.23 17.11 10.42
N LEU A 99 -21.32 16.30 9.84
CA LEU A 99 -19.88 16.58 9.88
C LEU A 99 -19.51 17.78 9.01
N PRO A 100 -18.51 18.59 9.42
CA PRO A 100 -18.10 19.77 8.68
C PRO A 100 -17.65 19.44 7.24
N ALA A 101 -18.04 20.30 6.29
CA ALA A 101 -17.77 20.24 4.85
C ALA A 101 -16.39 19.72 4.38
N PRO A 102 -15.24 19.98 5.05
CA PRO A 102 -13.94 19.46 4.65
C PRO A 102 -13.85 17.93 4.50
N ARG A 103 -14.69 17.14 5.18
CA ARG A 103 -14.71 15.67 5.00
C ARG A 103 -15.41 15.27 3.69
N ARG A 104 -16.61 15.81 3.44
CA ARG A 104 -17.42 15.51 2.24
C ARG A 104 -16.75 15.86 0.91
N LEU A 105 -16.00 16.96 0.85
CA LEU A 105 -15.25 17.33 -0.36
C LEU A 105 -14.12 16.32 -0.63
N ARG A 106 -13.44 15.83 0.42
CA ARG A 106 -12.37 14.83 0.29
C ARG A 106 -12.91 13.48 -0.18
N ASP A 107 -14.05 13.08 0.35
CA ASP A 107 -14.72 11.83 -0.03
C ASP A 107 -15.09 11.79 -1.52
N ARG A 108 -15.31 12.95 -2.15
CA ARG A 108 -15.54 13.07 -3.60
C ARG A 108 -14.25 13.32 -4.40
N LEU A 109 -13.33 14.11 -3.85
CA LEU A 109 -12.10 14.51 -4.53
C LEU A 109 -11.10 13.36 -4.66
N VAL A 110 -10.95 12.53 -3.63
CA VAL A 110 -10.03 11.37 -3.66
C VAL A 110 -10.41 10.34 -4.74
N PRO A 111 -11.67 9.87 -4.85
CA PRO A 111 -12.04 8.98 -5.94
C PRO A 111 -11.93 9.69 -7.30
N GLY A 112 -12.29 10.98 -7.39
CA GLY A 112 -12.12 11.75 -8.63
C GLY A 112 -10.66 11.84 -9.09
N LEU A 113 -9.72 12.09 -8.18
CA LEU A 113 -8.28 12.09 -8.46
C LEU A 113 -7.80 10.69 -8.89
N ARG A 114 -8.28 9.62 -8.26
CA ARG A 114 -7.94 8.24 -8.66
C ARG A 114 -8.46 7.90 -10.04
N THR A 115 -9.71 8.26 -10.34
CA THR A 115 -10.30 8.08 -11.67
C THR A 115 -9.52 8.88 -12.72
N GLY A 116 -9.20 10.14 -12.43
CA GLY A 116 -8.38 10.97 -13.30
C GLY A 116 -6.99 10.38 -13.56
N LEU A 117 -6.32 9.89 -12.51
CA LEU A 117 -5.03 9.22 -12.62
C LEU A 117 -5.12 7.93 -13.44
N ALA A 118 -6.19 7.15 -13.24
CA ALA A 118 -6.43 5.92 -14.01
C ALA A 118 -6.66 6.22 -15.50
N LEU A 119 -7.43 7.26 -15.82
CA LEU A 119 -7.66 7.71 -17.20
C LEU A 119 -6.36 8.17 -17.87
N ILE A 120 -5.55 8.97 -17.17
CA ILE A 120 -4.24 9.42 -17.66
C ILE A 120 -3.29 8.24 -17.86
N GLY A 121 -3.25 7.30 -16.91
CA GLY A 121 -2.43 6.09 -16.99
C GLY A 121 -2.83 5.19 -18.15
N ALA A 122 -4.14 4.96 -18.34
CA ALA A 122 -4.67 4.21 -19.48
C ALA A 122 -4.32 4.89 -20.81
N LEU A 123 -4.47 6.21 -20.91
CA LEU A 123 -4.10 6.96 -22.10
C LEU A 123 -2.61 6.81 -22.43
N GLN A 124 -1.72 6.97 -21.45
CA GLN A 124 -0.27 6.78 -21.65
C GLN A 124 0.10 5.35 -22.03
N LEU A 125 -0.54 4.35 -21.42
CA LEU A 125 -0.34 2.95 -21.75
C LEU A 125 -0.74 2.67 -23.20
N VAL A 126 -1.92 3.12 -23.62
CA VAL A 126 -2.41 2.98 -25.00
C VAL A 126 -1.50 3.69 -25.98
N LEU A 127 -1.05 4.92 -25.67
CA LEU A 127 -0.11 5.66 -26.51
C LEU A 127 1.24 4.94 -26.63
N GLY A 128 1.78 4.40 -25.53
CA GLY A 128 3.02 3.63 -25.53
C GLY A 128 2.90 2.32 -26.33
N LEU A 129 1.80 1.57 -26.15
CA LEU A 129 1.52 0.37 -26.95
C LEU A 129 1.34 0.69 -28.43
N ALA A 130 0.68 1.81 -28.76
CA ALA A 130 0.54 2.27 -30.13
C ALA A 130 1.89 2.67 -30.76
N GLN A 131 2.86 3.17 -29.98
CA GLN A 131 4.23 3.42 -30.45
C GLN A 131 4.98 2.12 -30.77
N VAL A 132 4.72 1.03 -30.04
CA VAL A 132 5.29 -0.29 -30.37
C VAL A 132 4.72 -0.82 -31.69
N GLY A 133 3.41 -0.64 -31.93
CA GLY A 133 2.72 -1.16 -33.11
C GLY A 133 2.87 -0.32 -34.38
N ARG A 134 3.10 1.00 -34.27
CA ARG A 134 3.41 1.87 -35.41
C ARG A 134 4.93 2.02 -35.50
N GLY A 135 5.55 1.43 -36.53
CA GLY A 135 6.97 1.63 -36.81
C GLY A 135 7.34 3.12 -36.94
N PRO A 136 8.64 3.47 -36.81
CA PRO A 136 9.08 4.86 -36.88
C PRO A 136 8.56 5.47 -38.19
N ALA A 137 7.79 6.55 -38.06
CA ALA A 137 7.17 7.20 -39.21
C ALA A 137 8.24 7.47 -40.27
N THR A 138 7.94 7.06 -41.49
CA THR A 138 8.78 7.12 -42.70
C THR A 138 9.05 8.57 -43.15
N GLY A 139 9.67 9.35 -42.28
CA GLY A 139 10.32 10.62 -42.61
C GLY A 139 11.77 10.34 -43.04
N HIS A 140 12.23 11.06 -44.06
CA HIS A 140 13.48 10.78 -44.79
C HIS A 140 14.71 10.68 -43.88
N ALA A 141 15.14 9.45 -43.56
CA ALA A 141 16.34 9.20 -42.77
C ALA A 141 17.56 9.10 -43.69
N HIS A 142 18.58 9.92 -43.43
CA HIS A 142 19.83 9.94 -44.18
C HIS A 142 20.80 8.87 -43.64
N GLY A 143 20.52 7.59 -43.92
CA GLY A 143 21.47 6.48 -43.73
C GLY A 143 21.07 5.41 -42.72
N ALA A 144 21.61 4.20 -42.90
CA ALA A 144 21.26 3.00 -42.14
C ALA A 144 21.67 3.02 -40.66
N LEU A 145 22.67 3.82 -40.29
CA LEU A 145 23.09 3.99 -38.89
C LEU A 145 22.07 4.85 -38.10
N ASP A 146 21.50 5.87 -38.76
CA ASP A 146 20.58 6.83 -38.15
C ASP A 146 19.18 6.23 -37.93
N THR A 147 18.78 5.29 -38.80
CA THR A 147 17.53 4.51 -38.64
C THR A 147 17.60 3.52 -37.47
N LEU A 148 18.76 2.88 -37.24
CA LEU A 148 18.95 1.99 -36.09
C LEU A 148 18.97 2.77 -34.77
N ALA A 149 19.70 3.89 -34.70
CA ALA A 149 19.73 4.75 -33.52
C ALA A 149 18.35 5.34 -33.20
N SER A 150 17.62 5.82 -34.21
CA SER A 150 16.25 6.32 -34.06
C SER A 150 15.27 5.24 -33.60
N GLY A 151 15.44 4.00 -34.10
CA GLY A 151 14.63 2.85 -33.68
C GLY A 151 14.86 2.47 -32.21
N HIS A 152 16.11 2.45 -31.74
CA HIS A 152 16.43 2.16 -30.34
C HIS A 152 15.83 3.21 -29.39
N LEU A 153 15.98 4.50 -29.69
CA LEU A 153 15.41 5.59 -28.89
C LEU A 153 13.87 5.57 -28.91
N TRP A 154 13.27 5.17 -30.04
CA TRP A 154 11.83 5.01 -30.16
C TRP A 154 11.30 3.90 -29.25
N HIS A 155 11.90 2.71 -29.28
CA HIS A 155 11.51 1.59 -28.42
C HIS A 155 11.73 1.89 -26.94
N GLU A 156 12.83 2.57 -26.58
CA GLU A 156 13.08 3.03 -25.22
C GLU A 156 11.98 4.00 -24.74
N SER A 157 11.64 5.00 -25.56
CA SER A 157 10.58 5.97 -25.23
C SER A 157 9.19 5.32 -25.10
N ALA A 158 8.90 4.30 -25.92
CA ALA A 158 7.67 3.53 -25.84
C ALA A 158 7.61 2.72 -24.54
N ALA A 159 8.71 2.05 -24.17
CA ALA A 159 8.83 1.30 -22.92
C ALA A 159 8.63 2.21 -21.69
N TRP A 160 9.22 3.41 -21.69
CA TRP A 160 9.00 4.40 -20.63
C TRP A 160 7.53 4.83 -20.51
N ASN A 161 6.85 5.13 -21.62
CA ASN A 161 5.42 5.48 -21.62
C ASN A 161 4.54 4.35 -21.07
N ILE A 162 4.84 3.10 -21.45
CA ILE A 162 4.15 1.91 -20.94
C ILE A 162 4.38 1.77 -19.42
N ALA A 163 5.62 1.89 -18.98
CA ALA A 163 5.99 1.74 -17.57
C ALA A 163 5.34 2.81 -16.68
N VAL A 164 5.37 4.08 -17.11
CA VAL A 164 4.74 5.18 -16.36
C VAL A 164 3.23 5.04 -16.36
N GLY A 165 2.61 4.69 -17.50
CA GLY A 165 1.17 4.44 -17.59
C GLY A 165 0.72 3.31 -16.66
N ALA A 166 1.44 2.19 -16.67
CA ALA A 166 1.21 1.06 -15.74
C ALA A 166 1.41 1.47 -14.27
N GLY A 167 2.43 2.27 -13.98
CA GLY A 167 2.68 2.83 -12.66
C GLY A 167 1.52 3.70 -12.16
N PHE A 168 0.95 4.55 -12.99
CA PHE A 168 -0.23 5.36 -12.64
C PHE A 168 -1.47 4.52 -12.41
N LEU A 169 -1.73 3.50 -13.24
CA LEU A 169 -2.82 2.55 -13.03
C LEU A 169 -2.67 1.79 -11.70
N PHE A 170 -1.44 1.35 -11.40
CA PHE A 170 -1.13 0.68 -10.15
C PHE A 170 -1.34 1.58 -8.93
N VAL A 171 -0.91 2.85 -9.00
CA VAL A 171 -1.17 3.84 -7.94
C VAL A 171 -2.67 4.09 -7.78
N ALA A 172 -3.41 4.20 -8.88
CA ALA A 172 -4.86 4.40 -8.86
C ALA A 172 -5.62 3.22 -8.23
N ALA A 173 -5.17 1.99 -8.49
CA ALA A 173 -5.74 0.76 -7.92
C ALA A 173 -5.35 0.53 -6.45
N ARG A 174 -4.24 1.12 -5.98
CA ARG A 174 -3.76 0.92 -4.60
C ARG A 174 -4.56 1.71 -3.56
N ARG A 175 -4.83 1.03 -2.45
CA ARG A 175 -5.46 1.59 -1.25
C ARG A 175 -4.45 2.14 -0.22
N THR A 176 -3.17 1.78 -0.35
CA THR A 176 -2.09 2.19 0.58
C THR A 176 -1.23 3.33 0.03
N PRO A 177 -0.63 4.19 0.89
CA PRO A 177 0.21 5.30 0.47
C PRO A 177 1.47 4.82 -0.28
N THR A 178 1.75 5.42 -1.44
CA THR A 178 2.89 5.07 -2.31
C THR A 178 4.15 5.86 -1.93
N GLY A 179 4.72 5.56 -0.76
CA GLY A 179 5.93 6.23 -0.29
C GLY A 179 7.16 5.98 -1.17
N GLY A 180 7.32 4.76 -1.70
CA GLY A 180 8.53 4.35 -2.43
C GLY A 180 8.65 4.85 -3.87
N LEU A 181 7.52 5.09 -4.57
CA LEU A 181 7.55 5.46 -5.99
C LEU A 181 7.81 6.95 -6.21
N LEU A 182 7.43 7.78 -5.24
CA LEU A 182 7.46 9.23 -5.36
C LEU A 182 8.86 9.82 -5.59
N PRO A 183 9.93 9.41 -4.87
CA PRO A 183 11.27 9.97 -5.10
C PRO A 183 11.77 9.71 -6.52
N MET A 184 11.65 8.48 -6.99
CA MET A 184 12.05 8.08 -8.35
C MET A 184 11.29 8.85 -9.41
N LEU A 185 9.95 8.88 -9.30
CA LEU A 185 9.11 9.60 -10.24
C LEU A 185 9.38 11.12 -10.22
N SER A 186 9.69 11.69 -9.06
CA SER A 186 10.03 13.11 -8.92
C SER A 186 11.34 13.45 -9.64
N ALA A 187 12.38 12.61 -9.47
CA ALA A 187 13.65 12.79 -10.17
C ALA A 187 13.47 12.70 -11.70
N PHE A 188 12.67 11.71 -12.15
CA PHE A 188 12.32 11.55 -13.55
C PHE A 188 11.59 12.78 -14.12
N VAL A 189 10.55 13.28 -13.44
CA VAL A 189 9.79 14.47 -13.86
C VAL A 189 10.67 15.72 -13.87
N ALA A 190 11.56 15.89 -12.89
CA ALA A 190 12.47 17.02 -12.84
C ALA A 190 13.42 17.04 -14.05
N ALA A 191 14.01 15.89 -14.39
CA ALA A 191 14.85 15.75 -15.58
C ALA A 191 14.05 16.02 -16.87
N LEU A 192 12.84 15.48 -16.97
CA LEU A 192 11.95 15.68 -18.12
C LEU A 192 11.55 17.14 -18.31
N VAL A 193 11.27 17.87 -17.24
CA VAL A 193 10.99 19.32 -17.28
C VAL A 193 12.23 20.09 -17.73
N LEU A 194 13.41 19.76 -17.21
CA LEU A 194 14.66 20.43 -17.58
C LEU A 194 14.99 20.23 -19.05
N LEU A 195 14.91 18.98 -19.54
CA LEU A 195 15.11 18.64 -20.95
C LEU A 195 14.07 19.33 -21.84
N SER A 196 12.79 19.33 -21.44
CA SER A 196 11.72 20.00 -22.20
C SER A 196 11.91 21.50 -22.28
N ALA A 197 12.36 22.14 -21.19
CA ALA A 197 12.68 23.56 -21.19
C ALA A 197 13.87 23.87 -22.11
N ASN A 198 14.92 23.04 -22.06
CA ASN A 198 16.06 23.15 -22.96
C ASN A 198 15.64 23.00 -24.44
N ASP A 199 14.80 22.01 -24.75
CA ASP A 199 14.33 21.80 -26.12
C ASP A 199 13.46 22.97 -26.60
N LEU A 200 12.65 23.56 -25.71
CA LEU A 200 11.82 24.72 -26.02
C LEU A 200 12.68 25.96 -26.31
N VAL A 201 13.71 26.22 -25.50
CA VAL A 201 14.67 27.33 -25.69
C VAL A 201 15.47 27.16 -26.97
N THR A 202 15.81 25.92 -27.33
CA THR A 202 16.58 25.61 -28.56
C THR A 202 15.69 25.46 -29.80
N GLY A 203 14.37 25.64 -29.67
CA GLY A 203 13.42 25.54 -30.79
C GLY A 203 13.23 24.12 -31.34
N ARG A 204 13.56 23.09 -30.56
CA ARG A 204 13.57 21.67 -30.98
C ARG A 204 12.31 20.88 -30.61
N VAL A 205 11.26 21.52 -30.12
CA VAL A 205 10.04 20.85 -29.62
C VAL A 205 8.95 20.74 -30.68
N GLY A 206 8.52 19.50 -30.96
CA GLY A 206 7.25 19.24 -31.64
C GLY A 206 6.05 19.31 -30.68
N PRO A 207 4.88 19.82 -31.11
CA PRO A 207 3.70 19.99 -30.24
C PRO A 207 3.21 18.68 -29.63
N THR A 208 3.32 17.56 -30.36
CA THR A 208 2.94 16.22 -29.90
C THR A 208 3.73 15.78 -28.67
N ARG A 209 5.04 16.04 -28.65
CA ARG A 209 5.94 15.67 -27.54
C ARG A 209 5.61 16.48 -26.29
N LEU A 210 5.29 17.77 -26.46
CA LEU A 210 4.90 18.63 -25.36
C LEU A 210 3.57 18.20 -24.72
N VAL A 211 2.60 17.80 -25.54
CA VAL A 211 1.31 17.27 -25.06
C VAL A 211 1.50 15.97 -24.28
N SER A 212 2.33 15.03 -24.77
CA SER A 212 2.62 13.79 -24.03
C SER A 212 3.29 14.05 -22.68
N HIS A 213 4.22 15.00 -22.62
CA HIS A 213 4.83 15.43 -21.36
C HIS A 213 3.79 16.05 -20.41
N GLY A 214 2.85 16.84 -20.92
CA GLY A 214 1.77 17.44 -20.14
C GLY A 214 0.89 16.41 -19.42
N PHE A 215 0.57 15.28 -20.07
CA PHE A 215 -0.15 14.18 -19.41
C PHE A 215 0.65 13.57 -18.26
N LEU A 216 1.96 13.39 -18.45
CA LEU A 216 2.84 12.84 -17.43
C LEU A 216 2.97 13.77 -16.21
N LEU A 217 3.18 15.08 -16.45
CA LEU A 217 3.20 16.08 -15.38
C LEU A 217 1.87 16.11 -14.62
N THR A 218 0.74 16.07 -15.33
CA THR A 218 -0.60 16.06 -14.70
C THR A 218 -0.79 14.82 -13.82
N GLY A 219 -0.42 13.63 -14.33
CA GLY A 219 -0.43 12.39 -13.56
C GLY A 219 0.44 12.48 -12.31
N TYR A 220 1.67 12.99 -12.44
CA TYR A 220 2.56 13.22 -11.30
C TYR A 220 1.96 14.16 -10.24
N LEU A 221 1.37 15.29 -10.65
CA LEU A 221 0.72 16.23 -9.74
C LEU A 221 -0.44 15.58 -8.98
N ILE A 222 -1.20 14.69 -9.63
CA ILE A 222 -2.25 13.92 -8.98
C ILE A 222 -1.66 12.94 -7.96
N VAL A 223 -0.56 12.24 -8.27
CA VAL A 223 0.12 11.37 -7.31
C VAL A 223 0.63 12.18 -6.11
N VAL A 224 1.24 13.35 -6.34
CA VAL A 224 1.67 14.26 -5.27
C VAL A 224 0.48 14.74 -4.44
N ALA A 225 -0.65 15.05 -5.06
CA ALA A 225 -1.88 15.43 -4.35
C ALA A 225 -2.36 14.28 -3.46
N LEU A 226 -2.46 13.06 -3.99
CA LEU A 226 -2.86 11.85 -3.26
C LEU A 226 -1.90 11.49 -2.12
N SER A 227 -0.62 11.87 -2.23
CA SER A 227 0.38 11.67 -1.17
C SER A 227 0.25 12.63 0.02
N ARG A 228 -0.56 13.70 -0.09
CA ARG A 228 -0.66 14.71 0.96
C ARG A 228 -1.36 14.13 2.20
N PRO A 229 -0.79 14.26 3.41
CA PRO A 229 -1.41 13.79 4.66
C PRO A 229 -2.80 14.38 4.92
N ARG A 230 -3.09 15.56 4.36
CA ARG A 230 -4.40 16.22 4.47
C ARG A 230 -5.55 15.43 3.82
N LEU A 231 -5.25 14.57 2.84
CA LEU A 231 -6.22 13.68 2.20
C LEU A 231 -6.36 12.34 2.93
N TRP A 232 -5.47 12.01 3.87
CA TRP A 232 -5.52 10.85 4.77
C TRP A 232 -5.44 11.26 6.26
N PRO A 233 -6.45 11.98 6.80
CA PRO A 233 -6.46 12.36 8.22
C PRO A 233 -6.64 11.15 9.15
N ASP A 234 -7.23 10.07 8.62
CA ASP A 234 -7.55 8.85 9.36
C ASP A 234 -6.39 7.83 9.33
N GLY A 235 -5.23 8.20 8.78
CA GLY A 235 -3.97 7.55 9.17
C GLY A 235 -3.77 7.73 10.68
N PRO A 236 -3.14 6.78 11.39
CA PRO A 236 -3.12 6.73 12.86
C PRO A 236 -2.87 8.13 13.38
N ALA A 237 -3.88 8.70 14.05
CA ALA A 237 -3.93 10.10 14.41
C ALA A 237 -2.57 10.50 14.98
N GLY A 238 -1.81 11.27 14.21
CA GLY A 238 -0.60 11.89 14.68
C GLY A 238 -1.03 12.84 15.78
N ARG A 239 -1.00 12.35 17.03
CA ARG A 239 -1.09 13.19 18.22
C ARG A 239 -0.17 14.38 18.00
N GLY A 240 -0.71 15.55 18.32
CA GLY A 240 -0.23 16.84 17.91
C GLY A 240 1.28 16.98 17.84
N ARG A 241 1.70 17.72 16.81
CA ARG A 241 2.97 18.41 16.75
C ARG A 241 3.11 19.34 17.95
N GLY A 242 3.52 18.78 19.08
CA GLY A 242 3.68 19.44 20.37
C GLY A 242 4.68 18.72 21.28
N ASP A 243 4.93 17.44 21.05
CA ASP A 243 6.05 16.75 21.69
C ASP A 243 6.61 15.77 20.67
N ARG A 244 7.87 15.94 20.25
CA ARG A 244 8.54 14.96 19.40
C ARG A 244 8.72 13.71 20.28
N PRO A 245 8.10 12.54 20.00
CA PRO A 245 8.66 11.31 20.53
C PRO A 245 9.90 11.08 19.67
N ALA A 246 11.01 11.71 20.06
CA ALA A 246 12.30 11.20 19.68
C ALA A 246 12.27 9.74 20.14
N TRP A 247 12.24 8.81 19.19
CA TRP A 247 12.46 7.39 19.47
C TRP A 247 13.88 7.26 20.04
N ARG A 248 14.00 7.55 21.33
CA ARG A 248 15.16 7.20 22.13
C ARG A 248 14.84 5.82 22.67
N LEU A 249 15.50 4.81 22.10
CA LEU A 249 15.70 3.56 22.80
C LEU A 249 16.53 3.89 24.03
N ARG A 250 15.87 4.18 25.15
CA ARG A 250 16.53 4.28 26.45
C ARG A 250 16.85 2.84 26.83
N ALA A 251 18.12 2.46 26.69
CA ALA A 251 18.56 1.09 26.89
C ALA A 251 18.56 0.65 28.37
N ASP A 252 18.22 1.56 29.30
CA ASP A 252 18.40 1.39 30.75
C ASP A 252 17.09 1.33 31.56
N ASP A 253 15.93 1.12 30.93
CA ASP A 253 14.70 0.89 31.70
C ASP A 253 14.74 -0.53 32.29
N VAL A 254 15.16 -0.63 33.56
CA VAL A 254 14.91 -1.80 34.42
C VAL A 254 13.40 -2.10 34.32
N PRO A 255 12.99 -3.34 33.99
CA PRO A 255 11.58 -3.64 33.75
C PRO A 255 10.75 -3.36 35.00
N ALA A 256 10.03 -2.24 35.01
CA ALA A 256 8.93 -2.03 35.92
C ALA A 256 7.91 -3.16 35.67
N ALA A 257 7.52 -3.83 36.75
CA ALA A 257 6.73 -5.06 36.75
C ALA A 257 5.67 -5.08 35.63
N ALA A 258 5.75 -6.12 34.79
CA ALA A 258 4.80 -6.35 33.72
C ALA A 258 3.35 -6.33 34.28
N PRO A 259 2.40 -5.63 33.62
CA PRO A 259 1.01 -5.69 34.06
C PRO A 259 0.54 -7.14 33.98
N THR A 260 0.15 -7.70 35.12
CA THR A 260 -0.39 -9.06 35.22
C THR A 260 -1.65 -9.15 34.37
N LEU A 261 -1.56 -9.85 33.24
CA LEU A 261 -2.71 -10.20 32.42
C LEU A 261 -3.67 -11.03 33.27
N ARG A 262 -4.83 -10.44 33.60
CA ARG A 262 -5.92 -11.15 34.28
C ARG A 262 -6.62 -12.04 33.25
N LEU A 263 -6.31 -13.34 33.29
CA LEU A 263 -7.03 -14.34 32.50
C LEU A 263 -8.50 -14.35 32.92
N LEU A 264 -9.40 -13.96 32.00
CA LEU A 264 -10.83 -14.19 32.17
C LEU A 264 -11.12 -15.69 31.97
N PRO A 265 -12.05 -16.27 32.75
CA PRO A 265 -12.44 -17.67 32.58
C PRO A 265 -13.01 -17.90 31.16
N PRO A 266 -12.71 -19.06 30.55
CA PRO A 266 -13.16 -19.37 29.21
C PRO A 266 -14.69 -19.39 29.16
N HIS A 267 -15.27 -18.52 28.33
CA HIS A 267 -16.67 -18.67 27.94
C HIS A 267 -16.81 -19.97 27.15
N ALA A 268 -17.81 -20.78 27.48
CA ALA A 268 -18.14 -22.03 26.79
C ALA A 268 -18.75 -21.74 25.39
N GLY A 269 -17.97 -21.13 24.51
CA GLY A 269 -18.27 -21.04 23.08
C GLY A 269 -17.69 -22.26 22.38
N SER A 270 -18.55 -23.18 21.94
CA SER A 270 -18.12 -24.33 21.14
C SER A 270 -17.73 -23.89 19.73
N ALA A 271 -16.43 -23.67 19.48
CA ALA A 271 -15.91 -23.55 18.13
C ALA A 271 -15.90 -24.94 17.47
N ARG A 272 -16.91 -25.21 16.63
CA ARG A 272 -16.93 -26.41 15.77
C ARG A 272 -16.28 -26.08 14.44
N THR A 273 -15.10 -26.64 14.19
CA THR A 273 -14.49 -26.67 12.86
C THR A 273 -15.23 -27.73 12.05
N ARG A 274 -15.66 -27.38 10.83
CA ARG A 274 -16.33 -28.30 9.92
C ARG A 274 -15.34 -28.59 8.80
N ASP A 275 -14.57 -29.66 8.93
CA ASP A 275 -13.72 -30.13 7.84
C ASP A 275 -14.63 -30.62 6.70
N ARG A 276 -14.59 -29.89 5.58
CA ARG A 276 -15.09 -30.39 4.31
C ARG A 276 -13.95 -31.13 3.65
N SER A 277 -13.92 -32.46 3.83
CA SER A 277 -13.19 -33.34 2.92
C SER A 277 -13.88 -33.27 1.55
N ALA A 278 -13.16 -32.75 0.56
CA ALA A 278 -13.54 -32.81 -0.84
C ALA A 278 -13.41 -34.25 -1.34
N ALA A 279 -14.48 -34.77 -1.94
CA ALA A 279 -14.47 -35.96 -2.78
C ALA A 279 -14.63 -35.49 -4.24
#